data_AF-A0A3D0H9G3-F1
#
_entry.id   AF-A0A3D0H9G3-F1
#
_cell.length_a   1.000
_cell.length_b   1.000
_cell.length_c   1.000
_cell.angle_alpha   90.00
_cell.angle_beta   90.00
_cell.angle_gamma   90.00
#
_symmetry.space_group_name_H-M   'P 1'
#
loop_
_entity.id
_entity.type
_entity.pdbx_description
1 polymer ?
#
loop_
_entity_poly.entity_id
_entity_poly.type
_entity_poly.pdbx_seq_one_letter_code
_entity_poly.pdbx_strand_id
1 'polypeptide(L)'
;MLFCFNAAEVFQIAIEIEENGKAFYDKAQKLIQDAGVKALFADLATQEVEHKKRFEALKAQLPQKASEATVSDPNDELYAYLRMMADQHVFVSGSAVDEQLAQIKTAADALKLAIQFEKDSVLFFLSMQDATCDDKGRDLIQLLVKEEQEHLKRLSLELRKLGR
;
A
#
# COMPACT_ATOMS: atom_id res chain seq x y z
N MET A 1 5.71 20.13 -4.16
CA MET A 1 4.93 19.02 -4.71
C MET A 1 3.67 19.60 -5.34
N LEU A 2 3.35 19.21 -6.57
CA LEU A 2 2.19 19.63 -7.35
C LEU A 2 1.51 18.37 -7.88
N PHE A 3 0.22 18.22 -7.58
CA PHE A 3 -0.61 17.11 -8.02
C PHE A 3 -1.75 17.64 -8.87
N CYS A 4 -2.09 16.91 -9.92
CA CYS A 4 -3.18 17.29 -10.81
C CYS A 4 -4.56 16.78 -10.32
N PHE A 5 -4.70 16.50 -9.02
CA PHE A 5 -5.90 15.95 -8.37
C PHE A 5 -5.96 16.35 -6.89
N ASN A 6 -7.01 15.93 -6.17
CA ASN A 6 -7.13 16.08 -4.71
C ASN A 6 -6.07 15.23 -3.96
N ALA A 7 -4.86 15.77 -3.85
CA ALA A 7 -3.70 15.10 -3.27
C ALA A 7 -3.96 14.62 -1.84
N ALA A 8 -4.56 15.48 -1.02
CA ALA A 8 -4.73 15.23 0.41
C ALA A 8 -5.54 13.95 0.69
N GLU A 9 -6.57 13.68 -0.11
CA GLU A 9 -7.40 12.48 0.03
C GLU A 9 -6.69 11.22 -0.46
N VAL A 10 -5.95 11.27 -1.57
CA VAL A 10 -5.20 10.09 -2.05
C VAL A 10 -4.05 9.74 -1.11
N PHE A 11 -3.35 10.73 -0.55
CA PHE A 11 -2.37 10.48 0.52
C PHE A 11 -3.03 9.89 1.76
N GLN A 12 -4.25 10.29 2.09
CA GLN A 12 -5.00 9.68 3.18
C GLN A 12 -5.29 8.21 2.91
N ILE A 13 -5.68 7.87 1.68
CA ILE A 13 -5.88 6.48 1.25
C ILE A 13 -4.56 5.69 1.31
N ALA A 14 -3.44 6.25 0.85
CA ALA A 14 -2.13 5.62 0.96
C ALA A 14 -1.77 5.31 2.43
N ILE A 15 -1.99 6.26 3.34
CA ILE A 15 -1.77 6.05 4.78
C ILE A 15 -2.65 4.93 5.33
N GLU A 16 -3.91 4.85 4.89
CA GLU A 16 -4.84 3.77 5.27
C GLU A 16 -4.37 2.41 4.75
N ILE A 17 -3.85 2.35 3.51
CA ILE A 17 -3.26 1.14 2.94
C ILE A 17 -2.13 0.62 3.82
N GLU A 18 -1.16 1.48 4.17
CA GLU A 18 -0.01 1.11 5.02
C GLU A 18 -0.45 0.69 6.44
N GLU A 19 -1.42 1.39 7.01
CA GLU A 19 -1.97 1.04 8.33
C GLU A 19 -2.63 -0.35 8.31
N ASN A 20 -3.35 -0.65 7.24
CA ASN A 20 -4.00 -1.93 7.04
C ASN A 20 -2.99 -3.05 6.72
N GLY A 21 -1.93 -2.75 5.94
CA GLY A 21 -0.82 -3.66 5.66
C GLY A 21 -0.10 -4.08 6.94
N LYS A 22 0.25 -3.09 7.79
CA LYS A 22 0.80 -3.37 9.13
C LYS A 22 -0.14 -4.23 9.97
N ALA A 23 -1.42 -3.86 10.05
CA ALA A 23 -2.41 -4.60 10.84
C ALA A 23 -2.56 -6.04 10.34
N PHE A 24 -2.55 -6.25 9.03
CA PHE A 24 -2.55 -7.56 8.40
C PHE A 24 -1.33 -8.38 8.83
N TYR A 25 -0.11 -7.85 8.67
CA TYR A 25 1.10 -8.57 9.03
C TYR A 25 1.15 -8.92 10.51
N ASP A 26 0.80 -7.99 11.41
CA ASP A 26 0.77 -8.22 12.86
C ASP A 26 -0.23 -9.31 13.28
N LYS A 27 -1.39 -9.35 12.64
CA LYS A 27 -2.43 -10.35 12.92
C LYS A 27 -2.08 -11.70 12.28
N ALA A 28 -1.60 -11.72 11.04
CA ALA A 28 -1.25 -12.93 10.32
C ALA A 28 -0.14 -13.72 11.03
N GLN A 29 0.84 -13.05 11.63
CA GLN A 29 1.88 -13.66 12.47
C GLN A 29 1.32 -14.52 13.63
N LYS A 30 0.14 -14.18 14.15
CA LYS A 30 -0.52 -14.91 15.25
C LYS A 30 -1.24 -16.17 14.76
N LEU A 31 -1.57 -16.24 13.47
CA LEU A 31 -2.32 -17.33 12.85
C LEU A 31 -1.42 -18.42 12.25
N ILE A 32 -0.18 -18.08 11.90
CA ILE A 32 0.79 -18.99 11.31
C ILE A 32 1.69 -19.62 12.38
N GLN A 33 2.33 -20.76 12.08
CA GLN A 33 3.32 -21.39 12.97
C GLN A 33 4.75 -21.33 12.43
N ASP A 34 4.91 -21.21 11.11
CA ASP A 34 6.22 -21.19 10.45
C ASP A 34 7.07 -19.99 10.92
N ALA A 35 8.26 -20.28 11.45
CA ALA A 35 9.13 -19.26 12.02
C ALA A 35 9.73 -18.32 10.97
N GLY A 36 10.01 -18.83 9.76
CA GLY A 36 10.56 -18.03 8.66
C GLY A 36 9.54 -17.02 8.16
N VAL A 37 8.29 -17.45 7.95
CA VAL A 37 7.20 -16.56 7.54
C VAL A 37 6.86 -15.54 8.63
N LYS A 38 6.88 -15.93 9.91
CA LYS A 38 6.70 -14.97 11.02
C LYS A 38 7.75 -13.88 11.02
N ALA A 39 9.03 -14.25 10.90
CA ALA A 39 10.12 -13.30 10.89
C ALA A 39 10.02 -12.34 9.69
N LEU A 40 9.64 -12.87 8.51
CA LEU A 40 9.39 -12.04 7.33
C LEU A 40 8.25 -11.05 7.57
N PHE A 41 7.11 -11.50 8.10
CA PHE A 41 5.97 -10.61 8.35
C PHE A 41 6.24 -9.57 9.43
N ALA A 42 7.03 -9.90 10.46
CA ALA A 42 7.44 -8.95 11.49
C ALA A 42 8.30 -7.81 10.91
N ASP A 43 9.22 -8.17 10.00
CA ASP A 43 10.05 -7.20 9.31
C ASP A 43 9.22 -6.32 8.37
N LEU A 44 8.35 -6.91 7.54
CA LEU A 44 7.45 -6.16 6.66
C LEU A 44 6.55 -5.20 7.44
N ALA A 45 5.93 -5.65 8.54
CA ALA A 45 5.13 -4.79 9.41
C ALA A 45 5.90 -3.56 9.94
N THR A 46 7.21 -3.68 10.13
CA THR A 46 8.06 -2.56 10.54
C THR A 46 8.31 -1.60 9.38
N GLN A 47 8.43 -2.09 8.16
CA GLN A 47 8.59 -1.28 6.95
C GLN A 47 7.33 -0.46 6.64
N GLU A 48 6.14 -1.07 6.78
CA GLU A 48 4.84 -0.37 6.64
C GLU A 48 4.73 0.85 7.59
N VAL A 49 5.30 0.77 8.79
CA VAL A 49 5.33 1.91 9.72
C VAL A 49 6.17 3.06 9.16
N GLU A 50 7.29 2.75 8.53
CA GLU A 50 8.16 3.76 7.91
C GLU A 50 7.53 4.33 6.63
N HIS A 51 6.84 3.49 5.85
CA HIS A 51 6.09 3.92 4.67
C HIS A 51 4.96 4.88 5.06
N LYS A 52 4.15 4.52 6.07
CA LYS A 52 3.13 5.41 6.64
C LYS A 52 3.71 6.76 7.05
N LYS A 53 4.83 6.78 7.78
CA LYS A 53 5.50 8.03 8.19
C LYS A 53 5.94 8.87 6.98
N ARG A 54 6.43 8.23 5.92
CA ARG A 54 6.81 8.92 4.69
C ARG A 54 5.58 9.54 4.02
N PHE A 55 4.47 8.80 3.89
CA PHE A 55 3.22 9.36 3.36
C PHE A 55 2.64 10.49 4.21
N GLU A 56 2.69 10.38 5.55
CA GLU A 56 2.30 11.46 6.46
C GLU A 56 3.18 12.70 6.27
N ALA A 57 4.49 12.54 6.14
CA ALA A 57 5.42 13.63 5.89
C ALA A 57 5.21 14.26 4.51
N LEU A 58 4.87 13.47 3.50
CA LEU A 58 4.52 13.96 2.17
C LEU A 58 3.22 14.77 2.19
N LYS A 59 2.19 14.24 2.86
CA LYS A 59 0.91 14.91 3.06
C LYS A 59 1.07 16.24 3.80
N ALA A 60 1.93 16.30 4.82
CA ALA A 60 2.20 17.52 5.59
C ALA A 60 2.94 18.62 4.78
N GLN A 61 3.67 18.22 3.72
CA GLN A 61 4.37 19.15 2.82
C GLN A 61 3.47 19.69 1.70
N LEU A 62 2.24 19.21 1.60
CA LEU A 62 1.27 19.75 0.65
C LEU A 62 0.98 21.22 0.99
N PRO A 63 1.03 22.14 0.02
CA PRO A 63 0.63 23.53 0.28
C PRO A 63 -0.82 23.58 0.80
N GLN A 64 -1.16 24.58 1.60
CA GLN A 64 -2.51 24.71 2.19
C GLN A 64 -3.65 24.80 1.14
N LYS A 65 -3.30 25.10 -0.12
CA LYS A 65 -4.18 25.08 -1.30
C LYS A 65 -4.12 23.78 -2.13
N ALA A 66 -3.38 22.76 -1.71
CA ALA A 66 -3.26 21.49 -2.42
C ALA A 66 -4.52 20.62 -2.36
N SER A 67 -5.52 21.02 -1.57
CA SER A 67 -6.88 20.50 -1.66
C SER A 67 -7.63 21.02 -2.88
N GLU A 68 -7.14 22.08 -3.53
CA GLU A 68 -7.67 22.60 -4.80
C GLU A 68 -6.82 22.00 -5.93
N ALA A 69 -7.44 21.23 -6.84
CA ALA A 69 -6.75 20.64 -7.97
C ALA A 69 -5.93 21.70 -8.73
N THR A 70 -4.62 21.47 -8.90
CA THR A 70 -3.73 22.46 -9.54
C THR A 70 -3.89 22.51 -11.06
N VAL A 71 -4.67 21.58 -11.61
CA VAL A 71 -5.15 21.51 -12.99
C VAL A 71 -6.67 21.33 -12.93
N SER A 72 -7.38 21.95 -13.87
CA SER A 72 -8.84 21.79 -14.00
C SER A 72 -9.18 20.33 -14.31
N ASP A 73 -9.58 19.57 -13.28
CA ASP A 73 -10.30 18.30 -13.40
C ASP A 73 -11.77 18.56 -13.06
N PRO A 74 -12.56 19.13 -13.99
CA PRO A 74 -13.92 19.58 -13.71
C PRO A 74 -14.88 18.43 -13.32
N ASN A 75 -14.46 17.18 -13.53
CA ASN A 75 -15.25 15.98 -13.27
C ASN A 75 -14.65 15.10 -12.15
N ASP A 76 -13.53 15.51 -11.51
CA ASP A 76 -12.77 14.69 -10.55
C ASP A 76 -12.43 13.27 -11.09
N GLU A 77 -12.22 13.12 -12.40
CA GLU A 77 -11.99 11.83 -13.06
C GLU A 77 -10.72 11.14 -12.54
N LEU A 78 -9.66 11.93 -12.31
CA LEU A 78 -8.39 11.39 -11.83
C LEU A 78 -8.50 10.94 -10.37
N TYR A 79 -9.21 11.71 -9.56
CA TYR A 79 -9.53 11.33 -8.18
C TYR A 79 -10.41 10.07 -8.13
N ALA A 80 -11.47 10.00 -8.93
CA ALA A 80 -12.36 8.85 -9.00
C ALA A 80 -11.63 7.59 -9.47
N TYR A 81 -10.72 7.72 -10.44
CA TYR A 81 -9.84 6.64 -10.86
C TYR A 81 -8.96 6.15 -9.70
N LEU A 82 -8.25 7.05 -8.99
CA LEU A 82 -7.40 6.67 -7.86
C LEU A 82 -8.20 6.04 -6.73
N ARG A 83 -9.40 6.57 -6.45
CA ARG A 83 -10.31 5.98 -5.46
C ARG A 83 -10.74 4.57 -5.87
N MET A 84 -11.11 4.36 -7.14
CA MET A 84 -11.46 3.03 -7.65
C MET A 84 -10.28 2.06 -7.55
N MET A 85 -9.05 2.50 -7.87
CA MET A 85 -7.84 1.68 -7.73
C MET A 85 -7.60 1.30 -6.27
N ALA A 86 -7.82 2.24 -5.35
CA ALA A 86 -7.77 1.95 -3.93
C ALA A 86 -8.88 1.00 -3.49
N ASP A 87 -10.10 1.14 -3.99
CA ASP A 87 -11.22 0.25 -3.63
C ASP A 87 -11.00 -1.18 -4.17
N GLN A 88 -10.20 -1.36 -5.24
CA GLN A 88 -9.75 -2.66 -5.71
C GLN A 88 -8.68 -3.30 -4.81
N HIS A 89 -8.04 -2.51 -3.96
CA HIS A 89 -7.02 -2.98 -3.04
C HIS A 89 -7.66 -3.82 -1.93
N VAL A 90 -7.13 -5.03 -1.75
CA VAL A 90 -7.73 -6.04 -0.87
C VAL A 90 -7.94 -5.59 0.58
N PHE A 91 -7.26 -4.55 1.09
CA PHE A 91 -7.44 -4.07 2.48
C PHE A 91 -8.03 -2.65 2.63
N VAL A 92 -8.48 -1.97 1.58
CA VAL A 92 -8.98 -0.58 1.69
C VAL A 92 -10.48 -0.47 2.02
N SER A 93 -11.29 -1.45 1.63
CA SER A 93 -12.73 -1.43 1.94
C SER A 93 -12.99 -1.88 3.39
N GLY A 94 -13.69 -1.04 4.16
CA GLY A 94 -13.89 -1.19 5.61
C GLY A 94 -14.49 -2.55 5.99
N SER A 95 -13.77 -3.28 6.86
CA SER A 95 -13.90 -4.68 7.34
C SER A 95 -12.97 -5.72 6.70
N ALA A 96 -12.19 -5.37 5.68
CA ALA A 96 -11.45 -6.34 4.89
C ALA A 96 -10.34 -7.12 5.63
N VAL A 97 -9.53 -6.51 6.50
CA VAL A 97 -8.38 -7.22 7.08
C VAL A 97 -8.79 -8.47 7.87
N ASP A 98 -9.77 -8.37 8.75
CA ASP A 98 -10.23 -9.52 9.56
C ASP A 98 -10.95 -10.58 8.73
N GLU A 99 -11.71 -10.17 7.70
CA GLU A 99 -12.36 -11.09 6.77
C GLU A 99 -11.38 -11.88 5.92
N GLN A 100 -10.32 -11.23 5.44
CA GLN A 100 -9.26 -11.87 4.65
C GLN A 100 -8.41 -12.79 5.53
N LEU A 101 -8.11 -12.38 6.77
CA LEU A 101 -7.42 -13.21 7.75
C LEU A 101 -8.21 -14.47 8.13
N ALA A 102 -9.55 -14.42 8.14
CA ALA A 102 -10.39 -15.59 8.42
C ALA A 102 -10.24 -16.70 7.37
N GLN A 103 -9.73 -16.39 6.17
CA GLN A 103 -9.47 -17.36 5.11
C GLN A 103 -8.11 -18.05 5.25
N ILE A 104 -7.21 -17.54 6.11
CA ILE A 104 -5.87 -18.07 6.30
C ILE A 104 -5.93 -19.34 7.14
N LYS A 105 -5.57 -20.48 6.52
CA LYS A 105 -5.43 -21.77 7.21
C LYS A 105 -3.98 -22.23 7.29
N THR A 106 -3.14 -21.74 6.39
CA THR A 106 -1.75 -22.15 6.27
C THR A 106 -0.83 -20.94 6.06
N ALA A 107 0.47 -21.12 6.31
CA ALA A 107 1.48 -20.12 6.00
C ALA A 107 1.50 -19.77 4.49
N ALA A 108 1.21 -20.75 3.62
CA ALA A 108 1.10 -20.52 2.19
C ALA A 108 -0.09 -19.63 1.82
N ASP A 109 -1.23 -19.76 2.51
CA ASP A 109 -2.40 -18.88 2.28
C ASP A 109 -2.08 -17.45 2.71
N ALA A 110 -1.44 -17.29 3.87
CA ALA A 110 -1.01 -15.98 4.37
C ALA A 110 -0.05 -15.28 3.39
N LEU A 111 0.93 -16.01 2.86
CA LEU A 111 1.87 -15.48 1.87
C LEU A 111 1.20 -15.12 0.54
N LYS A 112 0.24 -15.92 0.05
CA LYS A 112 -0.50 -15.59 -1.17
C LYS A 112 -1.30 -14.31 -1.01
N LEU A 113 -1.95 -14.14 0.14
CA LEU A 113 -2.70 -12.94 0.47
C LEU A 113 -1.78 -11.72 0.60
N ALA A 114 -0.63 -11.87 1.28
CA ALA A 114 0.39 -10.82 1.33
C ALA A 114 0.89 -10.43 -0.06
N ILE A 115 1.16 -11.41 -0.95
CA ILE A 115 1.56 -11.13 -2.33
C ILE A 115 0.48 -10.37 -3.10
N GLN A 116 -0.80 -10.67 -2.86
CA GLN A 116 -1.89 -9.92 -3.49
C GLN A 116 -1.93 -8.49 -2.97
N PHE A 117 -1.84 -8.31 -1.64
CA PHE A 117 -1.78 -7.00 -1.01
C PHE A 117 -0.69 -6.12 -1.64
N GLU A 118 0.54 -6.61 -1.66
CA GLU A 118 1.67 -5.85 -2.21
C GLU A 118 1.54 -5.54 -3.71
N LYS A 119 0.89 -6.41 -4.49
CA LYS A 119 0.60 -6.13 -5.91
C LYS A 119 -0.37 -4.98 -6.07
N ASP A 120 -1.39 -4.96 -5.22
CA ASP A 120 -2.39 -3.90 -5.23
C ASP A 120 -1.76 -2.57 -4.79
N SER A 121 -0.89 -2.58 -3.76
CA SER A 121 -0.12 -1.42 -3.30
C SER A 121 0.74 -0.85 -4.43
N VAL A 122 1.51 -1.71 -5.12
CA VAL A 122 2.32 -1.31 -6.28
C VAL A 122 1.47 -0.66 -7.36
N LEU A 123 0.32 -1.25 -7.69
CA LEU A 123 -0.55 -0.73 -8.74
C LEU A 123 -1.14 0.62 -8.36
N PHE A 124 -1.60 0.78 -7.12
CA PHE A 124 -2.12 2.04 -6.61
C PHE A 124 -1.05 3.14 -6.59
N PHE A 125 0.17 2.84 -6.13
CA PHE A 125 1.26 3.82 -6.10
C PHE A 125 1.76 4.21 -7.50
N LEU A 126 1.74 3.29 -8.48
CA LEU A 126 2.02 3.64 -9.87
C LEU A 126 0.96 4.61 -10.42
N SER A 127 -0.33 4.34 -10.18
CA SER A 127 -1.40 5.27 -10.56
C SER A 127 -1.23 6.64 -9.91
N MET A 128 -0.83 6.67 -8.64
CA MET A 128 -0.54 7.91 -7.91
C MET A 128 0.67 8.66 -8.49
N GLN A 129 1.73 7.94 -8.89
CA GLN A 129 2.91 8.50 -9.53
C GLN A 129 2.55 9.18 -10.85
N ASP A 130 1.77 8.52 -11.71
CA ASP A 130 1.30 9.06 -12.99
C ASP A 130 0.46 10.32 -12.81
N ALA A 131 -0.34 10.34 -11.73
CA ALA A 131 -1.19 11.47 -11.35
C ALA A 131 -0.41 12.65 -10.72
N THR A 132 0.85 12.44 -10.33
CA THR A 132 1.72 13.47 -9.75
C THR A 132 2.34 14.31 -10.85
N CYS A 133 2.41 15.63 -10.68
CA CYS A 133 2.80 16.56 -11.75
C CYS A 133 4.17 17.20 -11.53
N ASP A 134 4.76 17.10 -10.34
CA ASP A 134 6.15 17.46 -10.10
C ASP A 134 7.08 16.24 -9.99
N ASP A 135 8.29 16.40 -10.52
CA ASP A 135 9.30 15.32 -10.57
C ASP A 135 9.72 14.83 -9.18
N LYS A 136 9.79 15.73 -8.18
CA LYS A 136 10.17 15.34 -6.82
C LYS A 136 9.15 14.42 -6.16
N GLY A 137 7.85 14.70 -6.34
CA GLY A 137 6.78 13.82 -5.88
C GLY A 137 6.83 12.46 -6.58
N ARG A 138 7.04 12.45 -7.90
CA ARG A 138 7.19 11.21 -8.69
C ARG A 138 8.37 10.36 -8.24
N ASP A 139 9.52 10.97 -7.97
CA ASP A 139 10.72 10.27 -7.50
C ASP A 139 10.50 9.63 -6.12
N LEU A 140 9.78 10.31 -5.23
CA LEU A 140 9.49 9.80 -3.89
C LEU A 140 8.51 8.61 -3.94
N ILE A 141 7.46 8.70 -4.76
CA ILE A 141 6.53 7.58 -4.98
C ILE A 141 7.25 6.41 -5.66
N GLN A 142 8.16 6.69 -6.60
CA GLN A 142 8.96 5.66 -7.27
C GLN A 142 9.82 4.85 -6.29
N LEU A 143 10.35 5.48 -5.24
CA LEU A 143 11.12 4.79 -4.20
C LEU A 143 10.23 3.80 -3.43
N LEU A 144 9.02 4.21 -3.05
CA LEU A 144 8.05 3.35 -2.37
C LEU A 144 7.63 2.18 -3.26
N VAL A 145 7.33 2.43 -4.54
CA VAL A 145 7.04 1.36 -5.53
C VAL A 145 8.16 0.32 -5.58
N LYS A 146 9.43 0.73 -5.48
CA LYS A 146 10.57 -0.21 -5.48
C LYS A 146 10.67 -1.01 -4.18
N GLU A 147 10.31 -0.42 -3.04
CA GLU A 147 10.27 -1.11 -1.76
C GLU A 147 9.18 -2.20 -1.77
N GLU A 148 7.97 -1.90 -2.25
CA GLU A 148 6.89 -2.91 -2.38
C GLU A 148 7.23 -4.02 -3.40
N GLN A 149 7.94 -3.67 -4.48
CA GLN A 149 8.46 -4.69 -5.41
C GLN A 149 9.47 -5.64 -4.74
N GLU A 150 10.29 -5.14 -3.81
CA GLU A 150 11.18 -5.98 -3.02
C GLU A 150 10.40 -6.82 -2.00
N HIS A 151 9.35 -6.29 -1.38
CA HIS A 151 8.41 -7.06 -0.55
C HIS A 151 7.82 -8.24 -1.33
N LEU A 152 7.26 -7.97 -2.52
CA LEU A 152 6.75 -8.99 -3.44
C LEU A 152 7.76 -10.08 -3.75
N LYS A 153 8.99 -9.68 -4.05
CA LYS A 153 10.08 -10.62 -4.33
C LYS A 153 10.37 -11.51 -3.13
N ARG A 154 10.50 -10.93 -1.94
CA ARG A 154 10.79 -11.66 -0.69
C ARG A 154 9.66 -12.65 -0.35
N LEU A 155 8.41 -12.21 -0.40
CA LEU A 155 7.22 -13.04 -0.17
C LEU A 155 7.13 -14.19 -1.18
N SER A 156 7.36 -13.91 -2.47
CA SER A 156 7.31 -14.91 -3.53
C SER A 156 8.40 -15.98 -3.38
N LEU A 157 9.60 -15.57 -2.98
CA LEU A 157 10.69 -16.50 -2.68
C LEU A 157 10.36 -17.38 -1.48
N GLU A 158 9.77 -16.82 -0.42
CA GLU A 158 9.39 -17.58 0.77
C GLU A 158 8.28 -18.58 0.47
N LEU A 159 7.25 -18.18 -0.28
CA LEU A 159 6.19 -19.08 -0.74
C LEU A 159 6.73 -20.25 -1.57
N ARG A 160 7.72 -19.99 -2.44
CA ARG A 160 8.37 -21.02 -3.23
C ARG A 160 9.14 -22.03 -2.37
N LYS A 161 9.71 -21.60 -1.24
CA LYS A 161 10.41 -22.51 -0.31
C LYS A 161 9.43 -23.45 0.39
N LEU A 162 8.24 -22.98 0.79
CA LEU A 162 7.21 -23.82 1.42
C LEU A 162 6.60 -24.87 0.47
N GLY A 163 6.63 -24.62 -0.84
CA GLY A 163 6.14 -25.55 -1.85
C GLY A 163 7.16 -26.62 -2.28
N ARG A 164 8.36 -26.63 -1.67
CA ARG A 164 9.40 -27.65 -1.88
C ARG A 164 9.46 -28.58 -0.67
#